data_AF-A0A5S3UW75-F1
#
_entry.id   AF-A0A5S3UW75-F1
#
_cell.length_a   1.000
_cell.length_b   1.000
_cell.length_c   1.000
_cell.angle_alpha   90.00
_cell.angle_beta   90.00
_cell.angle_gamma   90.00
#
_symmetry.space_group_name_H-M   'P 1'
#
loop_
_entity.id
_entity.type
_entity.pdbx_description
1 polymer ?
#
loop_
_entity_poly.entity_id
_entity_poly.type
_entity_poly.pdbx_seq_one_letter_code
_entity_poly.pdbx_strand_id
1 'polypeptide(L)'
;MLFSDLYQPIDDTVVQKAQAIKLLICDIDGVFSDGRIYLGNQGEELKAFNTKDGFGIKALINGGVEVAVITGRHSHIVQQRMTSLNVKYIYQGMEDKLQGYAELKDKLQLADHEIAYIGDDAPDLPVMLKVGLSVAVQDAHPMVVRAADYRTLLPGGFGAVRELTDLLLLCQGKSLGYEGSSV
;
A
#
# COMPACT_ATOMS: atom_id res chain seq x y z
N MET A 1 15.96 -3.36 16.49
CA MET A 1 14.57 -2.91 16.58
C MET A 1 13.76 -3.91 15.81
N LEU A 2 12.88 -4.63 16.49
CA LEU A 2 11.97 -5.58 15.89
C LEU A 2 10.67 -4.86 15.50
N PHE A 3 9.95 -5.39 14.51
CA PHE A 3 8.65 -4.84 14.12
C PHE A 3 7.66 -4.83 15.30
N SER A 4 7.70 -5.87 16.14
CA SER A 4 6.89 -6.01 17.35
C SER A 4 7.19 -4.97 18.44
N ASP A 5 8.36 -4.32 18.41
CA ASP A 5 8.68 -3.25 19.36
C ASP A 5 7.91 -1.96 19.04
N LEU A 6 7.48 -1.81 17.78
CA LEU A 6 6.84 -0.61 17.24
C LEU A 6 5.34 -0.78 17.04
N TYR A 7 4.92 -1.97 16.59
CA TYR A 7 3.56 -2.26 16.14
C TYR A 7 2.99 -3.46 16.89
N GLN A 8 2.98 -4.63 16.24
CA GLN A 8 2.41 -5.86 16.77
C GLN A 8 3.31 -7.07 16.45
N PRO A 9 3.18 -8.18 17.20
CA PRO A 9 3.78 -9.46 16.79
C PRO A 9 3.30 -9.88 15.40
N ILE A 10 4.17 -10.56 14.65
CA ILE A 10 3.88 -11.09 13.32
C ILE A 10 4.35 -12.54 13.25
N ASP A 11 3.62 -13.35 12.47
CA ASP A 11 3.97 -14.75 12.26
C ASP A 11 5.19 -14.91 11.35
N ASP A 12 5.97 -15.97 11.55
CA ASP A 12 7.15 -16.27 10.74
C ASP A 12 6.82 -16.41 9.23
N THR A 13 5.61 -16.85 8.90
CA THR A 13 5.12 -16.95 7.52
C THR A 13 5.00 -15.57 6.87
N VAL A 14 4.54 -14.55 7.61
CA VAL A 14 4.47 -13.16 7.14
C VAL A 14 5.88 -12.60 6.95
N VAL A 15 6.80 -12.90 7.87
CA VAL A 15 8.21 -12.50 7.75
C VAL A 15 8.84 -13.06 6.48
N GLN A 16 8.65 -14.35 6.19
CA GLN A 16 9.17 -15.01 4.99
C GLN A 16 8.59 -14.41 3.72
N LYS A 17 7.28 -14.13 3.68
CA LYS A 17 6.63 -13.46 2.54
C LYS A 17 7.19 -12.06 2.33
N ALA A 18 7.31 -11.26 3.38
CA ALA A 18 7.82 -9.88 3.34
C ALA A 18 9.26 -9.77 2.81
N GLN A 19 10.11 -10.78 3.07
CA GLN A 19 11.49 -10.85 2.59
C GLN A 19 11.60 -10.93 1.06
N ALA A 20 10.61 -11.53 0.38
CA ALA A 20 10.63 -11.70 -1.07
C ALA A 20 10.12 -10.49 -1.85
N ILE A 21 9.52 -9.50 -1.17
CA ILE A 21 8.78 -8.41 -1.83
C ILE A 21 9.71 -7.44 -2.55
N LYS A 22 9.45 -7.26 -3.85
CA LYS A 22 10.11 -6.31 -4.75
C LYS A 22 9.18 -5.19 -5.22
N LEU A 23 7.87 -5.39 -5.10
CA LEU A 23 6.85 -4.43 -5.46
C LEU A 23 5.77 -4.35 -4.37
N LEU A 24 5.45 -3.15 -3.91
CA LEU A 24 4.23 -2.87 -3.14
C LEU A 24 3.19 -2.18 -4.04
N ILE A 25 2.01 -2.77 -4.14
CA ILE A 25 0.84 -2.17 -4.77
C ILE A 25 -0.12 -1.71 -3.67
N CYS A 26 -0.61 -0.47 -3.76
CA CYS A 26 -1.59 0.06 -2.84
C CYS A 26 -2.90 0.41 -3.57
N ASP A 27 -4.03 0.15 -2.94
CA ASP A 27 -5.22 0.98 -3.18
C ASP A 27 -5.02 2.40 -2.62
N ILE A 28 -5.94 3.32 -2.92
CA ILE A 28 -5.96 4.69 -2.44
C ILE A 28 -6.99 4.90 -1.34
N ASP A 29 -8.25 4.60 -1.61
CA ASP A 29 -9.37 5.09 -0.81
C ASP A 29 -9.73 4.10 0.27
N GLY A 30 -9.51 4.46 1.53
CA GLY A 30 -9.55 3.51 2.65
C GLY A 30 -8.18 2.91 2.96
N VAL A 31 -7.15 3.19 2.15
CA VAL A 31 -5.76 2.78 2.43
C VAL A 31 -4.88 3.98 2.75
N PHE A 32 -4.70 4.89 1.78
CA PHE A 32 -3.98 6.16 1.96
C PHE A 32 -4.86 7.27 2.55
N SER A 33 -6.18 7.09 2.51
CA SER A 33 -7.21 7.96 3.09
C SER A 33 -8.08 7.17 4.08
N ASP A 34 -8.92 7.88 4.84
CA ASP A 34 -9.93 7.29 5.74
C ASP A 34 -11.21 6.84 5.00
N GLY A 35 -11.11 6.61 3.69
CA GLY A 35 -12.23 6.20 2.82
C GLY A 35 -13.22 7.32 2.49
N ARG A 36 -13.06 8.53 3.04
CA ARG A 36 -13.98 9.64 2.80
C ARG A 36 -13.64 10.40 1.54
N ILE A 37 -14.69 10.77 0.80
CA ILE A 37 -14.63 11.72 -0.30
C ILE A 37 -15.36 12.99 0.12
N TYR A 38 -14.65 14.11 0.14
CA TYR A 38 -15.24 15.41 0.48
C TYR A 38 -15.67 16.10 -0.81
N LEU A 39 -16.97 16.41 -0.91
CA LEU A 39 -17.56 17.05 -2.09
C LEU A 39 -18.03 18.46 -1.74
N GLY A 40 -17.72 19.43 -2.60
CA GLY A 40 -18.18 20.81 -2.51
C GLY A 40 -19.37 21.09 -3.43
N ASN A 41 -20.15 22.12 -3.09
CA ASN A 41 -21.33 22.52 -3.86
C ASN A 41 -20.99 23.10 -5.25
N GLN A 42 -19.71 23.41 -5.51
CA GLN A 42 -19.23 23.96 -6.77
C GLN A 42 -18.42 22.92 -7.58
N GLY A 43 -18.48 21.64 -7.18
CA GLY A 43 -17.80 20.55 -7.87
C GLY A 43 -16.39 20.26 -7.37
N GLU A 44 -15.99 20.81 -6.22
CA GLU A 44 -14.75 20.44 -5.57
C GLU A 44 -14.79 18.98 -5.08
N GLU A 45 -13.68 18.28 -5.25
CA GLU A 45 -13.42 16.99 -4.60
C GLU A 45 -12.13 17.12 -3.81
N LEU A 46 -12.12 16.75 -2.53
CA LEU A 46 -10.92 16.74 -1.69
C LEU A 46 -10.68 15.34 -1.11
N LYS A 47 -9.39 15.03 -0.94
CA LYS A 47 -8.92 13.79 -0.29
C LYS A 47 -7.79 14.14 0.68
N ALA A 48 -7.81 13.54 1.86
CA ALA A 48 -6.75 13.67 2.84
C ALA A 48 -5.76 12.51 2.71
N PHE A 49 -4.47 12.82 2.88
CA PHE A 49 -3.38 11.84 2.90
C PHE A 49 -2.54 12.02 4.16
N ASN A 50 -1.93 10.93 4.63
CA ASN A 50 -1.01 10.99 5.77
C ASN A 50 0.43 11.30 5.33
N THR A 51 1.11 12.20 6.04
CA THR A 51 2.52 12.52 5.77
C THR A 51 3.46 11.41 6.23
N LYS A 52 3.07 10.62 7.25
CA LYS A 52 3.84 9.45 7.69
C LYS A 52 3.89 8.37 6.62
N ASP A 53 2.77 8.15 5.94
CA ASP A 53 2.70 7.24 4.78
C ASP A 53 3.59 7.74 3.65
N GLY A 54 3.61 9.06 3.40
CA GLY A 54 4.50 9.68 2.43
C GLY A 54 5.98 9.42 2.71
N PHE A 55 6.41 9.52 3.97
CA PHE A 55 7.75 9.13 4.38
C PHE A 55 8.02 7.64 4.14
N GLY A 56 7.09 6.78 4.54
CA GLY A 56 7.20 5.32 4.38
C GLY A 56 7.39 4.91 2.92
N ILE A 57 6.60 5.47 2.01
CA ILE A 57 6.73 5.23 0.56
C ILE A 57 8.11 5.63 0.04
N LYS A 58 8.60 6.82 0.40
CA LYS A 58 9.93 7.29 -0.04
C LYS A 58 11.04 6.40 0.52
N ALA A 59 10.96 6.02 1.79
CA ALA A 59 11.92 5.13 2.43
C ALA A 59 11.93 3.75 1.76
N LEU A 60 10.77 3.20 1.44
CA LEU A 60 10.62 1.91 0.77
C LEU A 60 11.22 1.93 -0.66
N ILE A 61 10.94 2.99 -1.43
CA ILE A 61 11.53 3.20 -2.77
C ILE A 61 13.04 3.32 -2.69
N ASN A 62 13.57 4.10 -1.74
CA ASN A 62 15.02 4.23 -1.52
C ASN A 62 15.65 2.92 -1.06
N GLY A 63 14.88 2.07 -0.38
CA GLY A 63 15.26 0.69 -0.06
C GLY A 63 15.30 -0.23 -1.28
N GLY A 64 14.88 0.20 -2.47
CA GLY A 64 14.90 -0.60 -3.70
C GLY A 64 13.67 -1.48 -3.92
N VAL A 65 12.56 -1.20 -3.22
CA VAL A 65 11.26 -1.82 -3.48
C VAL A 65 10.43 -0.84 -4.32
N GLU A 66 9.97 -1.27 -5.48
CA GLU A 66 9.12 -0.44 -6.33
C GLU A 66 7.74 -0.26 -5.67
N VAL A 67 7.09 0.87 -5.95
CA VAL A 67 5.74 1.17 -5.44
C VAL A 67 4.83 1.50 -6.61
N ALA A 68 3.60 0.98 -6.55
CA ALA A 68 2.53 1.29 -7.48
C ALA A 68 1.22 1.57 -6.76
N VAL A 69 0.32 2.28 -7.44
CA VAL A 69 -1.09 2.41 -7.01
C VAL A 69 -2.03 1.94 -8.10
N ILE A 70 -3.11 1.26 -7.69
CA ILE A 70 -4.21 0.86 -8.58
C ILE A 70 -5.52 1.26 -7.90
N THR A 71 -6.25 2.20 -8.51
CA THR A 71 -7.54 2.68 -8.00
C THR A 71 -8.60 2.75 -9.09
N GLY A 72 -9.84 2.45 -8.72
CA GLY A 72 -10.99 2.57 -9.62
C GLY A 72 -11.41 4.02 -9.87
N ARG A 73 -11.03 4.96 -9.00
CA ARG A 73 -11.31 6.39 -9.21
C ARG A 73 -10.25 7.03 -10.09
N HIS A 74 -10.63 8.13 -10.73
CA HIS A 74 -9.69 8.98 -11.46
C HIS A 74 -9.75 10.40 -10.92
N SER A 75 -8.62 10.91 -10.42
CA SER A 75 -8.52 12.28 -9.91
C SER A 75 -7.12 12.88 -10.11
N HIS A 76 -7.09 14.19 -10.31
CA HIS A 76 -5.83 14.93 -10.37
C HIS A 76 -5.08 14.93 -9.02
N ILE A 77 -5.84 14.87 -7.92
CA ILE A 77 -5.29 14.85 -6.55
C ILE A 77 -4.42 13.62 -6.32
N VAL A 78 -4.88 12.43 -6.73
CA VAL A 78 -4.10 11.19 -6.63
C VAL A 78 -2.86 11.27 -7.52
N GLN A 79 -3.00 11.76 -8.76
CA GLN A 79 -1.85 11.93 -9.66
C GLN A 79 -0.77 12.82 -9.03
N GLN A 80 -1.14 14.00 -8.51
CA GLN A 80 -0.21 14.92 -7.88
C GLN A 80 0.44 14.33 -6.63
N ARG A 81 -0.35 13.71 -5.76
CA ARG A 81 0.16 13.11 -4.52
C ARG A 81 1.15 11.99 -4.81
N MET A 82 0.80 11.05 -5.66
CA MET A 82 1.66 9.89 -5.93
C MET A 82 2.93 10.30 -6.69
N THR A 83 2.82 11.27 -7.60
CA THR A 83 4.01 11.86 -8.27
C THR A 83 4.95 12.52 -7.26
N SER A 84 4.46 13.27 -6.27
CA SER A 84 5.31 13.94 -5.26
C SER A 84 6.00 12.98 -4.29
N LEU A 85 5.50 11.74 -4.20
CA LEU A 85 6.09 10.62 -3.47
C LEU A 85 7.05 9.77 -4.32
N ASN A 86 7.28 10.14 -5.59
CA ASN A 86 8.08 9.39 -6.57
C ASN A 86 7.51 8.01 -6.94
N VAL A 87 6.20 7.80 -6.78
CA VAL A 87 5.54 6.58 -7.26
C VAL A 87 5.50 6.61 -8.80
N LYS A 88 6.18 5.66 -9.44
CA LYS A 88 6.33 5.61 -10.90
C LYS A 88 5.11 5.04 -11.62
N TYR A 89 4.37 4.16 -10.94
CA TYR A 89 3.31 3.36 -11.52
C TYR A 89 1.97 3.76 -10.91
N ILE A 90 1.23 4.61 -11.64
CA ILE A 90 -0.05 5.19 -11.17
C ILE A 90 -1.14 4.75 -12.14
N TYR A 91 -1.96 3.78 -11.73
CA TYR A 91 -3.08 3.26 -12.50
C TYR A 91 -4.40 3.76 -11.89
N GLN A 92 -5.10 4.62 -12.62
CA GLN A 92 -6.37 5.23 -12.20
C GLN A 92 -7.48 4.85 -13.17
N GLY A 93 -8.74 4.87 -12.69
CA GLY A 93 -9.89 4.46 -13.50
C GLY A 93 -9.92 2.96 -13.79
N MET A 94 -9.21 2.14 -13.01
CA MET A 94 -9.13 0.70 -13.19
C MET A 94 -10.19 0.01 -12.34
N GLU A 95 -11.39 -0.17 -12.91
CA GLU A 95 -12.46 -0.95 -12.27
C GLU A 95 -12.05 -2.42 -12.13
N ASP A 96 -11.40 -2.99 -13.16
CA ASP A 96 -10.76 -4.30 -13.07
C ASP A 96 -9.30 -4.17 -12.62
N LYS A 97 -9.08 -4.28 -11.30
CA LYS A 97 -7.73 -4.22 -10.72
C LYS A 97 -6.84 -5.39 -11.14
N LEU A 98 -7.40 -6.54 -11.56
CA LEU A 98 -6.60 -7.66 -12.06
C LEU A 98 -5.89 -7.31 -13.35
N GLN A 99 -6.52 -6.50 -14.22
CA GLN A 99 -5.87 -6.05 -15.45
C GLN A 99 -4.63 -5.21 -15.12
N GLY A 100 -4.77 -4.18 -14.27
CA GLY A 100 -3.65 -3.32 -13.88
C GLY A 100 -2.53 -4.10 -13.17
N TYR A 101 -2.90 -5.08 -12.35
CA TYR A 101 -1.96 -6.00 -11.72
C TYR A 101 -1.18 -6.84 -12.74
N ALA A 102 -1.87 -7.46 -13.70
CA ALA A 102 -1.24 -8.30 -14.72
C ALA A 102 -0.27 -7.49 -15.59
N GLU A 103 -0.68 -6.30 -16.03
CA GLU A 103 0.17 -5.39 -16.80
C GLU A 103 1.43 -4.99 -16.03
N LEU A 104 1.30 -4.68 -14.74
CA LEU A 104 2.43 -4.26 -13.91
C LEU A 104 3.38 -5.42 -13.61
N LYS A 105 2.84 -6.60 -13.30
CA LYS A 105 3.60 -7.83 -13.09
C LYS A 105 4.44 -8.17 -14.33
N ASP A 106 3.82 -8.15 -15.51
CA ASP A 106 4.51 -8.43 -16.77
C ASP A 106 5.54 -7.35 -17.10
N LYS A 107 5.21 -6.07 -16.90
CA LYS A 107 6.14 -4.96 -17.14
C LYS A 107 7.41 -5.06 -16.29
N LEU A 108 7.28 -5.50 -15.04
CA LEU A 108 8.40 -5.63 -14.10
C LEU A 108 9.03 -7.02 -14.09
N GLN A 109 8.47 -7.98 -14.85
CA GLN A 109 8.92 -9.38 -14.90
C GLN A 109 8.99 -10.03 -13.50
N LEU A 110 7.96 -9.78 -12.68
CA LEU A 110 7.88 -10.29 -11.31
C LEU A 110 7.02 -11.55 -11.22
N ALA A 111 7.36 -12.42 -10.28
CA ALA A 111 6.48 -13.51 -9.85
C ALA A 111 5.50 -13.02 -8.77
N ASP A 112 4.37 -13.72 -8.61
CA ASP A 112 3.32 -13.32 -7.68
C ASP A 112 3.83 -13.20 -6.23
N HIS A 113 4.72 -14.11 -5.83
CA HIS A 113 5.32 -14.15 -4.49
C HIS A 113 6.25 -12.95 -4.18
N GLU A 114 6.64 -12.18 -5.19
CA GLU A 114 7.49 -10.99 -5.05
C GLU A 114 6.68 -9.69 -4.96
N ILE A 115 5.35 -9.78 -4.94
CA ILE A 115 4.43 -8.64 -4.92
C ILE A 115 3.67 -8.64 -3.60
N ALA A 116 3.55 -7.46 -3.00
CA ALA A 116 2.65 -7.19 -1.88
C ALA A 116 1.50 -6.30 -2.36
N TYR A 117 0.31 -6.51 -1.79
CA TYR A 117 -0.87 -5.67 -2.03
C TYR A 117 -1.48 -5.23 -0.71
N ILE A 118 -1.78 -3.94 -0.56
CA ILE A 118 -2.57 -3.41 0.56
C ILE A 118 -3.91 -2.85 0.07
N GLY A 119 -5.01 -3.33 0.65
CA GLY A 119 -6.38 -2.99 0.30
C GLY A 119 -7.31 -2.87 1.51
N ASP A 120 -8.54 -2.43 1.27
CA ASP A 120 -9.55 -2.21 2.29
C ASP A 120 -10.93 -2.80 1.95
N ASP A 121 -11.27 -3.00 0.67
CA ASP A 121 -12.61 -3.46 0.27
C ASP A 121 -12.62 -4.58 -0.79
N ALA A 122 -13.80 -5.12 -1.09
CA ALA A 122 -14.01 -6.26 -1.98
C ALA A 122 -13.35 -6.14 -3.36
N PRO A 123 -13.26 -4.97 -4.03
CA PRO A 123 -12.54 -4.83 -5.30
C PRO A 123 -11.04 -5.18 -5.25
N ASP A 124 -10.44 -5.20 -4.06
CA ASP A 124 -9.03 -5.55 -3.87
C ASP A 124 -8.79 -7.07 -3.84
N LEU A 125 -9.79 -7.84 -3.38
CA LEU A 125 -9.69 -9.28 -3.17
C LEU A 125 -9.15 -10.06 -4.37
N PRO A 126 -9.57 -9.79 -5.62
CA PRO A 126 -9.06 -10.52 -6.77
C PRO A 126 -7.53 -10.45 -6.91
N VAL A 127 -6.92 -9.31 -6.59
CA VAL A 127 -5.46 -9.13 -6.62
C VAL A 127 -4.83 -9.68 -5.34
N MET A 128 -5.41 -9.39 -4.18
CA MET A 128 -4.91 -9.86 -2.88
C MET A 128 -4.79 -11.38 -2.82
N LEU A 129 -5.72 -12.13 -3.41
CA LEU A 129 -5.69 -13.60 -3.44
C LEU A 129 -4.58 -14.18 -4.32
N LYS A 130 -3.87 -13.37 -5.11
CA LYS A 130 -2.79 -13.82 -6.00
C LYS A 130 -1.40 -13.50 -5.48
N VAL A 131 -1.23 -12.33 -4.85
CA VAL A 131 0.08 -11.81 -4.45
C VAL A 131 0.73 -12.62 -3.33
N GLY A 132 2.04 -12.48 -3.18
CA GLY A 132 2.83 -13.16 -2.15
C GLY A 132 2.49 -12.72 -0.74
N LEU A 133 2.22 -11.43 -0.56
CA LEU A 133 1.81 -10.84 0.71
C LEU A 133 0.58 -9.96 0.52
N SER A 134 -0.56 -10.43 1.01
CA SER A 134 -1.80 -9.67 1.03
C SER A 134 -2.01 -8.98 2.37
N VAL A 135 -2.33 -7.69 2.34
CA VAL A 135 -2.46 -6.85 3.52
C VAL A 135 -3.81 -6.15 3.53
N ALA A 136 -4.54 -6.29 4.64
CA ALA A 136 -5.73 -5.50 4.91
C ALA A 136 -5.37 -4.36 5.88
N VAL A 137 -5.89 -3.15 5.65
CA VAL A 137 -5.84 -2.12 6.69
C VAL A 137 -6.68 -2.51 7.91
N GLN A 138 -6.44 -1.88 9.06
CA GLN A 138 -7.11 -2.27 10.31
C GLN A 138 -8.64 -2.21 10.18
N ASP A 139 -9.18 -1.17 9.56
CA ASP A 139 -10.61 -0.90 9.42
C ASP A 139 -11.21 -1.39 8.09
N ALA A 140 -10.45 -2.22 7.35
CA ALA A 140 -10.90 -2.85 6.12
C ALA A 140 -12.20 -3.63 6.32
N HIS A 141 -12.97 -3.78 5.25
CA HIS A 141 -14.17 -4.59 5.23
C HIS A 141 -13.87 -6.01 5.76
N PRO A 142 -14.72 -6.61 6.61
CA PRO A 142 -14.41 -7.88 7.28
C PRO A 142 -14.04 -9.05 6.35
N MET A 143 -14.53 -9.05 5.11
CA MET A 143 -14.15 -10.06 4.10
C MET A 143 -12.68 -9.92 3.68
N VAL A 144 -12.18 -8.69 3.56
CA VAL A 144 -10.79 -8.39 3.18
C VAL A 144 -9.85 -8.77 4.31
N VAL A 145 -10.20 -8.40 5.54
CA VAL A 145 -9.46 -8.82 6.75
C VAL A 145 -9.32 -10.33 6.84
N ARG A 146 -10.38 -11.07 6.50
CA ARG A 146 -10.37 -12.54 6.55
C ARG A 146 -9.47 -13.18 5.49
N ALA A 147 -9.30 -12.53 4.35
CA ALA A 147 -8.52 -13.04 3.23
C ALA A 147 -7.04 -12.66 3.29
N ALA A 148 -6.69 -11.61 4.05
CA ALA A 148 -5.34 -11.08 4.12
C ALA A 148 -4.40 -11.96 4.96
N ASP A 149 -3.13 -11.99 4.55
CA ASP A 149 -2.05 -12.61 5.33
C ASP A 149 -1.68 -11.77 6.57
N TYR A 150 -1.79 -10.45 6.44
CA TYR A 150 -1.50 -9.51 7.49
C TYR A 150 -2.59 -8.44 7.58
N ARG A 151 -3.00 -8.10 8.80
CA ARG A 151 -3.87 -6.95 9.08
C ARG A 151 -3.05 -5.92 9.84
N THR A 152 -3.01 -4.69 9.34
CA THR A 152 -2.30 -3.61 10.02
C THR A 152 -2.93 -3.30 11.38
N LEU A 153 -2.13 -2.73 12.29
CA LEU A 153 -2.60 -2.19 13.56
C LEU A 153 -3.25 -0.82 13.37
N LEU A 154 -2.74 -0.03 12.42
CA LEU A 154 -3.25 1.29 12.09
C LEU A 154 -4.34 1.25 11.01
N PRO A 155 -5.39 2.11 11.09
CA PRO A 155 -6.42 2.21 10.07
C PRO A 155 -5.96 2.98 8.83
N GLY A 156 -6.73 2.84 7.75
CA GLY A 156 -6.56 3.56 6.48
C GLY A 156 -6.42 5.07 6.64
N GLY A 157 -5.41 5.67 6.01
CA GLY A 157 -5.15 7.11 6.13
C GLY A 157 -4.54 7.58 7.46
N PHE A 158 -4.30 6.67 8.40
CA PHE A 158 -3.73 6.99 9.72
C PHE A 158 -2.32 6.42 9.94
N GLY A 159 -1.67 5.91 8.90
CA GLY A 159 -0.33 5.34 8.98
C GLY A 159 -0.24 3.86 8.61
N ALA A 160 -1.31 3.23 8.12
CA ALA A 160 -1.30 1.81 7.74
C ALA A 160 -0.26 1.50 6.65
N VAL A 161 -0.10 2.40 5.67
CA VAL A 161 0.92 2.25 4.63
C VAL A 161 2.32 2.40 5.24
N ARG A 162 2.52 3.36 6.15
CA ARG A 162 3.78 3.51 6.88
C ARG A 162 4.15 2.24 7.65
N GLU A 163 3.19 1.69 8.38
CA GLU A 163 3.37 0.43 9.11
C GLU A 163 3.82 -0.70 8.18
N LEU A 164 3.15 -0.88 7.04
CA LEU A 164 3.56 -1.89 6.06
C LEU A 164 4.94 -1.60 5.47
N THR A 165 5.27 -0.34 5.15
CA THR A 165 6.61 -0.01 4.64
C THR A 165 7.70 -0.31 5.67
N ASP A 166 7.44 -0.08 6.96
CA ASP A 166 8.37 -0.41 8.04
C ASP A 166 8.54 -1.93 8.17
N LEU A 167 7.45 -2.70 8.07
CA LEU A 167 7.48 -4.16 8.05
C LEU A 167 8.41 -4.68 6.94
N LEU A 168 8.18 -4.23 5.70
CA LEU A 168 8.94 -4.68 4.53
C LEU A 168 10.43 -4.33 4.66
N LEU A 169 10.75 -3.11 5.09
CA LEU A 169 12.14 -2.68 5.30
C LEU A 169 12.83 -3.52 6.37
N LEU A 170 12.21 -3.69 7.54
CA LEU A 170 12.79 -4.46 8.64
C LEU A 170 12.98 -5.94 8.29
N CYS A 171 11.98 -6.58 7.66
CA CYS A 171 12.08 -7.98 7.24
C CYS A 171 13.20 -8.20 6.21
N GLN A 172 13.48 -7.19 5.38
CA GLN A 172 14.57 -7.21 4.40
C GLN A 172 15.93 -6.75 4.97
N GLY A 173 16.04 -6.61 6.30
CA GLY A 173 17.29 -6.22 6.98
C GLY A 173 17.70 -4.77 6.77
N LYS A 174 16.79 -3.91 6.30
CA LYS A 174 17.02 -2.48 6.09
C LYS A 174 16.66 -1.71 7.36
N SER A 175 17.38 -0.62 7.62
CA SER A 175 17.05 0.26 8.75
C SER A 175 15.86 1.15 8.42
N LEU A 176 15.04 1.45 9.43
CA LEU A 176 14.09 2.55 9.39
C LEU A 176 14.88 3.85 9.53
N GLY A 177 15.55 4.25 8.46
CA GLY A 177 16.36 5.47 8.44
C GLY A 177 15.56 6.71 8.85
N TYR A 178 16.26 7.76 9.22
CA TYR A 178 15.69 9.09 9.48
C TYR A 178 15.86 10.04 8.29
N GLU A 179 16.50 9.57 7.22
CA GLU A 179 16.75 10.35 6.00
C GLU A 179 15.55 10.27 5.06
N GLY A 180 14.97 11.43 4.73
CA GLY A 180 13.76 11.55 3.95
C GLY A 180 12.96 12.79 4.38
N SER A 181 11.76 12.96 3.85
CA SER A 181 10.87 14.06 4.24
C SER A 181 9.46 13.52 4.51
N SER A 182 8.91 13.88 5.65
CA SER A 182 7.50 13.64 5.99
C SER A 182 6.64 14.66 5.25
N VAL A 183 6.28 14.33 4.01
CA VAL A 183 5.51 15.19 3.09
C VAL A 183 4.21 14.55 2.70
#